data_AF-A0A2V9XPM2-F1
#
_entry.id   AF-A0A2V9XPM2-F1
#
_cell.length_a   1.000
_cell.length_b   1.000
_cell.length_c   1.000
_cell.angle_alpha   90.00
_cell.angle_beta   90.00
_cell.angle_gamma   90.00
#
_symmetry.space_group_name_H-M   'P 1'
#
loop_
_entity.id
_entity.type
_entity.pdbx_description
1 polymer ?
#
loop_
_entity_poly.entity_id
_entity_poly.type
_entity_poly.pdbx_seq_one_letter_code
_entity_poly.pdbx_strand_id
1 'polypeptide(L)'
;MVARWIDPATGIPSRRYAASSASGFLFRGNAGNPVNGYTNLLGQRFDRFGSDDGTVEGFFDFAGLEIPDGSSGAQYQLSVEAIDWNWSQGVGPYAPLQITPSGTAQPITVTASKGDDVQQDLLMQGSATAPQDWGEPASFSTPAALPLSGEWVGSLSGYGNVDYFQLPGHAFRT
;
A
#
# COMPACT_ATOMS: atom_id res chain seq x y z
N MET A 1 -7.08 6.01 -3.84
CA MET A 1 -8.11 6.85 -3.20
C MET A 1 -8.40 8.04 -4.09
N VAL A 2 -9.64 8.54 -4.10
CA VAL A 2 -10.08 9.68 -4.90
C VAL A 2 -10.78 10.69 -4.01
N ALA A 3 -10.48 11.98 -4.18
CA ALA A 3 -11.16 13.10 -3.57
C ALA A 3 -11.93 13.87 -4.66
N ARG A 4 -13.26 13.89 -4.61
CA ARG A 4 -14.11 14.64 -5.55
C ARG A 4 -14.68 15.86 -4.87
N TRP A 5 -14.48 17.03 -5.46
CA TRP A 5 -15.10 18.26 -4.97
C TRP A 5 -16.63 18.12 -5.00
N ILE A 6 -17.31 18.52 -3.93
CA ILE A 6 -18.76 18.54 -3.85
C ILE A 6 -19.22 19.94 -4.25
N ASP A 7 -20.02 20.03 -5.30
CA ASP A 7 -20.59 21.29 -5.74
C ASP A 7 -21.58 21.82 -4.67
N PRO A 8 -21.34 22.99 -4.06
CA PRO A 8 -22.18 23.51 -3.00
C PRO A 8 -23.60 23.86 -3.46
N ALA A 9 -23.82 24.10 -4.77
CA ALA A 9 -25.14 24.40 -5.30
C ALA A 9 -26.02 23.15 -5.44
N THR A 10 -25.42 22.00 -5.75
CA THR A 10 -26.15 20.75 -6.04
C THR A 10 -25.98 19.69 -4.96
N GLY A 11 -24.93 19.78 -4.14
CA GLY A 11 -24.53 18.75 -3.18
C GLY A 11 -23.96 17.49 -3.85
N ILE A 12 -23.67 17.53 -5.16
CA ILE A 12 -23.26 16.35 -5.92
C ILE A 12 -21.73 16.32 -6.08
N PRO A 13 -21.06 15.17 -5.85
CA PRO A 13 -19.64 15.01 -6.15
C PRO A 13 -19.33 15.23 -7.64
N SER A 14 -18.38 16.10 -7.92
CA SER A 14 -17.98 16.48 -9.26
C SER A 14 -17.31 15.33 -10.01
N ARG A 15 -17.67 15.18 -11.28
CA ARG A 15 -16.97 14.29 -12.22
C ARG A 15 -15.82 14.98 -12.96
N ARG A 16 -15.68 16.29 -12.79
CA ARG A 16 -14.68 17.12 -13.49
C ARG A 16 -13.52 17.52 -12.58
N TYR A 17 -13.80 17.77 -11.30
CA TYR A 17 -12.83 18.26 -10.33
C TYR A 17 -12.60 17.17 -9.29
N ALA A 18 -11.50 16.44 -9.48
CA ALA A 18 -11.10 15.36 -8.59
C ALA A 18 -9.56 15.29 -8.50
N ALA A 19 -9.07 14.87 -7.35
CA ALA A 19 -7.69 14.47 -7.15
C ALA A 19 -7.65 12.97 -6.83
N SER A 20 -6.58 12.28 -7.25
CA SER A 20 -6.35 10.89 -6.91
C SER A 20 -4.99 10.72 -6.24
N SER A 21 -4.94 9.80 -5.29
CA SER A 21 -3.73 9.45 -4.55
C SER A 21 -3.66 7.93 -4.46
N ALA A 22 -2.49 7.36 -4.70
CA ALA A 22 -2.25 5.92 -4.61
C ALA A 22 -1.40 5.62 -3.38
N SER A 23 -1.68 4.50 -2.70
CA SER A 23 -0.98 4.12 -1.48
C SER A 23 0.47 3.72 -1.77
N GLY A 24 1.34 3.87 -0.78
CA GLY A 24 2.72 3.38 -0.85
C GLY A 24 3.72 4.34 -1.49
N PHE A 25 3.34 5.62 -1.71
CA PHE A 25 4.32 6.65 -2.05
C PHE A 25 4.95 7.28 -0.79
N LEU A 26 4.17 7.38 0.30
CA LEU A 26 4.65 7.87 1.60
C LEU A 26 5.41 6.82 2.38
N PHE A 27 5.05 5.55 2.24
CA PHE A 27 5.73 4.41 2.85
C PHE A 27 6.52 3.64 1.80
N ARG A 28 7.75 3.22 2.11
CA ARG A 28 8.60 2.48 1.17
C ARG A 28 8.16 1.01 1.11
N GLY A 29 7.61 0.57 -0.02
CA GLY A 29 7.10 -0.79 -0.19
C GLY A 29 8.11 -1.84 -0.66
N ASN A 30 9.31 -1.45 -1.12
CA ASN A 30 10.35 -2.38 -1.55
C ASN A 30 11.73 -1.91 -1.08
N ALA A 31 12.38 -2.70 -0.23
CA ALA A 31 13.75 -2.42 0.22
C ALA A 31 14.80 -3.36 -0.40
N GLY A 32 14.40 -4.36 -1.20
CA GLY A 32 15.26 -5.50 -1.51
C GLY A 32 15.42 -6.45 -0.32
N ASN A 33 16.25 -7.49 -0.49
CA ASN A 33 16.51 -8.46 0.57
C ASN A 33 17.94 -9.03 0.48
N PRO A 34 18.42 -9.77 1.50
CA PRO A 34 19.78 -10.34 1.49
C PRO A 34 20.07 -11.31 0.34
N VAL A 35 19.05 -11.89 -0.30
CA VAL A 35 19.22 -12.90 -1.36
C VAL A 35 19.42 -12.24 -2.72
N ASN A 36 18.63 -11.21 -3.04
CA ASN A 36 18.68 -10.53 -4.35
C ASN A 36 19.35 -9.15 -4.32
N GLY A 37 19.73 -8.67 -3.14
CA GLY A 37 20.39 -7.38 -2.93
C GLY A 37 19.42 -6.21 -2.77
N TYR A 38 19.99 -5.05 -2.39
CA TYR A 38 19.24 -3.84 -2.05
C TYR A 38 19.19 -2.81 -3.20
N THR A 39 19.73 -3.15 -4.37
CA THR A 39 19.86 -2.27 -5.53
C THR A 39 19.39 -2.92 -6.83
N ASN A 40 18.85 -2.13 -7.75
CA ASN A 40 18.51 -2.58 -9.10
C ASN A 40 19.76 -2.75 -10.00
N LEU A 41 19.55 -3.20 -11.24
CA LEU A 41 20.63 -3.39 -12.24
C LEU A 41 21.43 -2.13 -12.58
N LEU A 42 20.90 -0.95 -12.26
CA LEU A 42 21.55 0.36 -12.45
C LEU A 42 22.26 0.84 -11.18
N GLY A 43 22.34 0.01 -10.13
CA GLY A 43 22.95 0.35 -8.84
C GLY A 43 22.10 1.28 -7.96
N GLN A 44 20.84 1.54 -8.33
CA GLN A 44 19.97 2.41 -7.56
C GLN A 44 19.31 1.60 -6.45
N ARG A 45 19.30 2.14 -5.23
CA ARG A 45 18.63 1.51 -4.09
C ARG A 45 17.11 1.37 -4.33
N PHE A 46 16.54 0.25 -3.91
CA PHE A 46 15.09 0.03 -3.99
C PHE A 46 14.30 0.95 -3.05
N ASP A 47 14.89 1.32 -1.90
CA ASP A 47 14.28 2.13 -0.85
C ASP A 47 14.56 3.63 -0.97
N ARG A 48 14.82 4.12 -2.19
CA ARG A 48 15.15 5.53 -2.46
C ARG A 48 13.95 6.50 -2.39
N PHE A 49 12.72 5.98 -2.27
CA PHE A 49 11.48 6.74 -2.19
C PHE A 49 10.60 6.19 -1.07
N GLY A 50 9.84 7.07 -0.42
CA GLY A 50 9.01 6.74 0.75
C GLY A 50 9.79 6.70 2.07
N SER A 51 9.05 6.66 3.18
CA SER A 51 9.53 6.56 4.56
C SER A 51 9.60 5.09 5.02
N ASP A 52 10.46 4.76 5.99
CA ASP A 52 10.42 3.49 6.76
C ASP A 52 9.48 3.56 7.96
N ASP A 53 8.91 4.73 8.25
CA ASP A 53 7.97 4.89 9.34
C ASP A 53 6.70 4.08 9.05
N GLY A 54 6.51 2.96 9.76
CA GLY A 54 5.32 2.12 9.62
C GLY A 54 4.01 2.85 9.93
N THR A 55 4.06 3.99 10.62
CA THR A 55 2.86 4.80 10.88
C THR A 55 2.28 5.44 9.63
N VAL A 56 3.06 5.58 8.54
CA VAL A 56 2.56 6.12 7.27
C VAL A 56 2.20 5.04 6.25
N GLU A 57 2.27 3.76 6.65
CA GLU A 57 1.77 2.67 5.82
C GLU A 57 0.25 2.80 5.62
N GLY A 58 -0.19 2.73 4.35
CA GLY A 58 -1.60 2.90 4.01
C GLY A 58 -2.11 4.34 4.01
N PHE A 59 -1.26 5.34 4.28
CA PHE A 59 -1.64 6.75 4.14
C PHE A 59 -1.78 7.17 2.68
N PHE A 60 -2.75 8.04 2.43
CA PHE A 60 -2.97 8.71 1.14
C PHE A 60 -2.96 10.21 1.38
N ASP A 61 -2.11 10.92 0.65
CA ASP A 61 -2.02 12.38 0.72
C ASP A 61 -2.79 13.01 -0.44
N PHE A 62 -3.48 14.12 -0.14
CA PHE A 62 -4.14 14.99 -1.09
C PHE A 62 -3.67 16.43 -0.91
N ALA A 63 -2.36 16.65 -0.79
CA ALA A 63 -1.80 18.00 -0.76
C ALA A 63 -2.25 18.83 -1.98
N GLY A 64 -2.64 20.08 -1.72
CA GLY A 64 -3.00 21.03 -2.78
C GLY A 64 -4.41 20.85 -3.37
N LEU A 65 -5.36 20.28 -2.63
CA LEU A 65 -6.78 20.30 -3.04
C LEU A 65 -7.24 21.73 -3.36
N GLU A 66 -7.83 21.88 -4.55
CA GLU A 66 -8.21 23.18 -5.09
C GLU A 66 -9.49 23.72 -4.44
N ILE A 67 -9.36 24.77 -3.62
CA ILE A 67 -10.50 25.49 -3.04
C ILE A 67 -10.94 26.59 -4.02
N PRO A 68 -12.21 26.60 -4.47
CA PRO A 68 -12.69 27.59 -5.42
C PRO A 68 -12.43 29.04 -5.02
N ASP A 69 -12.16 29.87 -6.03
CA ASP A 69 -11.94 31.30 -5.86
C ASP A 69 -13.11 31.98 -5.13
N GLY A 70 -12.78 32.89 -4.22
CA GLY A 70 -13.76 33.56 -3.36
C GLY A 70 -14.28 32.72 -2.19
N SER A 71 -13.94 31.42 -2.10
CA SER A 71 -14.23 30.59 -0.92
C SER A 71 -13.05 30.51 0.05
N SER A 72 -13.35 30.31 1.34
CA SER A 72 -12.37 29.96 2.37
C SER A 72 -12.20 28.45 2.55
N GLY A 73 -13.14 27.65 2.05
CA GLY A 73 -13.10 26.19 2.13
C GLY A 73 -13.95 25.48 1.08
N ALA A 74 -13.82 24.16 1.03
CA ALA A 74 -14.54 23.31 0.11
C ALA A 74 -14.83 21.95 0.76
N GLN A 75 -15.87 21.29 0.27
CA GLN A 75 -16.19 19.91 0.66
C GLN A 75 -15.73 18.95 -0.42
N TYR A 76 -15.19 17.81 0.00
CA TYR A 76 -14.80 16.72 -0.88
C TYR A 76 -15.42 15.43 -0.40
N GLN A 77 -15.88 14.61 -1.34
CA GLN A 77 -16.16 13.21 -1.10
C GLN A 77 -14.88 12.41 -1.32
N LEU A 78 -14.44 11.71 -0.28
CA LEU A 78 -13.36 10.74 -0.35
C LEU A 78 -13.92 9.35 -0.61
N SER A 79 -13.36 8.63 -1.58
CA SER A 79 -13.73 7.26 -1.90
C SER A 79 -12.50 6.40 -2.25
N VAL A 80 -12.63 5.09 -2.05
CA VAL A 80 -11.66 4.10 -2.52
C VAL A 80 -12.22 3.47 -3.79
N GLU A 81 -11.45 3.54 -4.87
CA GLU A 81 -11.85 3.08 -6.19
C GLU A 81 -10.75 2.26 -6.83
N ALA A 82 -11.15 1.32 -7.68
CA ALA A 82 -10.22 0.57 -8.51
C ALA A 82 -9.50 1.51 -9.48
N ILE A 83 -8.23 1.20 -9.77
CA ILE A 83 -7.47 1.91 -10.79
C ILE A 83 -8.08 1.59 -12.16
N ASP A 84 -8.43 2.62 -12.92
CA ASP A 84 -8.87 2.45 -14.30
C ASP A 84 -7.73 1.86 -15.14
N TRP A 85 -8.04 0.82 -15.91
CA TRP A 85 -7.05 0.07 -16.67
C TRP A 85 -6.27 0.95 -17.66
N ASN A 86 -6.92 1.97 -18.25
CA ASN A 86 -6.31 2.88 -19.21
C ASN A 86 -5.29 3.83 -18.57
N TRP A 87 -5.40 4.05 -17.26
CA TRP A 87 -4.63 5.06 -16.52
C TRP A 87 -3.65 4.46 -15.51
N SER A 88 -3.55 3.13 -15.48
CA SER A 88 -2.67 2.37 -14.58
C SER A 88 -1.18 2.68 -14.76
N GLN A 89 -0.74 3.02 -15.97
CA GLN A 89 0.68 3.28 -16.27
C GLN A 89 1.28 4.44 -15.48
N GLY A 90 0.46 5.40 -15.03
CA GLY A 90 0.92 6.56 -14.27
C GLY A 90 1.10 6.30 -12.76
N VAL A 91 0.65 5.14 -12.26
CA VAL A 91 0.52 4.87 -10.81
C VAL A 91 1.69 4.03 -10.26
N GLY A 92 2.81 3.97 -10.98
CA GLY A 92 3.99 3.18 -10.59
C GLY A 92 3.95 1.74 -11.08
N PRO A 93 4.70 0.79 -10.46
CA PRO A 93 4.98 -0.55 -11.01
C PRO A 93 3.74 -1.48 -11.09
N TYR A 94 2.55 -0.98 -10.80
CA TYR A 94 1.31 -1.74 -10.89
C TYR A 94 0.88 -1.86 -12.34
N ALA A 95 1.03 -3.04 -12.93
CA ALA A 95 0.47 -3.31 -14.24
C ALA A 95 -1.07 -3.25 -14.17
N PRO A 96 -1.76 -2.85 -15.26
CA PRO A 96 -3.21 -2.96 -15.34
C PRO A 96 -3.65 -4.37 -14.96
N LEU A 97 -4.65 -4.48 -14.08
CA LEU A 97 -5.20 -5.73 -13.52
C LEU A 97 -4.33 -6.49 -12.52
N GLN A 98 -3.13 -6.01 -12.19
CA GLN A 98 -2.26 -6.68 -11.22
C GLN A 98 -2.76 -6.57 -9.78
N ILE A 99 -3.48 -5.48 -9.44
CA ILE A 99 -3.90 -5.19 -8.07
C ILE A 99 -5.41 -4.99 -8.03
N THR A 100 -6.12 -5.87 -7.32
CA THR A 100 -7.51 -5.63 -6.90
C THR A 100 -7.47 -4.80 -5.61
N PRO A 101 -8.37 -3.83 -5.38
CA PRO A 101 -8.41 -3.11 -4.11
C PRO A 101 -8.47 -4.07 -2.93
N SER A 102 -7.66 -3.82 -1.90
CA SER A 102 -7.57 -4.62 -0.67
C SER A 102 -8.81 -4.50 0.23
N GLY A 103 -9.98 -4.23 -0.33
CA GLY A 103 -11.23 -3.95 0.37
C GLY A 103 -12.02 -2.81 -0.28
N THR A 104 -13.11 -2.44 0.38
CA THR A 104 -13.99 -1.33 0.01
C THR A 104 -14.19 -0.40 1.20
N ALA A 105 -14.51 0.86 0.96
CA ALA A 105 -14.87 1.78 2.02
C ALA A 105 -16.11 2.58 1.60
N GLN A 106 -16.97 2.88 2.58
CA GLN A 106 -18.06 3.81 2.34
C GLN A 106 -17.48 5.21 2.09
N PRO A 107 -17.93 5.92 1.05
CA PRO A 107 -17.46 7.27 0.82
C PRO A 107 -17.79 8.19 2.00
N ILE A 108 -16.86 9.09 2.32
CA ILE A 108 -17.03 10.06 3.40
C ILE A 108 -16.89 11.48 2.86
N THR A 109 -17.50 12.44 3.54
CA THR A 109 -17.34 13.86 3.21
C THR A 109 -16.37 14.50 4.18
N VAL A 110 -15.38 15.20 3.65
CA VAL A 110 -14.44 16.03 4.39
C VAL A 110 -14.60 17.48 4.00
N THR A 111 -14.40 18.38 4.95
CA THR A 111 -14.32 19.83 4.69
C THR A 111 -12.88 20.25 4.84
N ALA A 112 -12.32 20.95 3.84
CA ALA A 112 -10.97 21.47 3.87
C ALA A 112 -11.02 23.00 3.71
N SER A 113 -10.23 23.71 4.51
CA SER A 113 -10.06 25.17 4.42
C SER A 113 -8.66 25.53 3.94
N LYS A 114 -8.49 26.77 3.48
CA LYS A 114 -7.17 27.27 3.05
C LYS A 114 -6.20 27.27 4.23
N GLY A 115 -5.10 26.52 4.10
CA GLY A 115 -4.07 26.40 5.14
C GLY A 115 -4.37 25.37 6.23
N ASP A 116 -5.49 24.64 6.13
CA ASP A 116 -5.77 23.52 7.04
C ASP A 116 -4.95 22.28 6.67
N ASP A 117 -4.72 21.45 7.68
CA ASP A 117 -4.33 20.05 7.55
C ASP A 117 -5.45 19.20 8.18
N VAL A 118 -6.01 18.28 7.40
CA VAL A 118 -7.14 17.45 7.78
C VAL A 118 -6.78 15.99 7.55
N GLN A 119 -6.63 15.26 8.66
CA GLN A 119 -6.47 13.82 8.63
C GLN A 119 -7.81 13.13 8.90
N GLN A 120 -8.07 12.05 8.19
CA GLN A 120 -9.29 11.27 8.35
C GLN A 120 -8.99 9.78 8.21
N ASP A 121 -9.32 9.02 9.24
CA ASP A 121 -9.21 7.57 9.20
C ASP A 121 -10.40 7.00 8.42
N LEU A 122 -10.10 6.06 7.52
CA LEU A 122 -11.09 5.38 6.70
C LEU A 122 -11.10 3.89 7.03
N LEU A 123 -12.21 3.42 7.60
CA LEU A 123 -12.37 2.01 7.91
C LEU A 123 -12.62 1.22 6.62
N MET A 124 -11.63 0.41 6.23
CA MET A 124 -11.74 -0.54 5.12
C MET A 124 -12.57 -1.76 5.53
N GLN A 125 -13.49 -2.16 4.66
CA GLN A 125 -14.39 -3.30 4.80
C GLN A 125 -14.02 -4.38 3.79
N GLY A 126 -14.12 -5.65 4.21
CA GLY A 126 -13.79 -6.79 3.35
C GLY A 126 -12.31 -6.83 2.96
N SER A 127 -11.43 -6.30 3.81
CA SER A 127 -10.00 -6.38 3.57
C SER A 127 -9.52 -7.82 3.62
N ALA A 128 -8.62 -8.16 2.69
CA ALA A 128 -7.96 -9.46 2.71
C ALA A 128 -7.20 -9.58 4.03
N THR A 129 -7.56 -10.54 4.86
CA THR A 129 -6.75 -10.93 6.00
C THR A 129 -5.51 -11.63 5.48
N ALA A 130 -4.34 -11.20 5.97
CA ALA A 130 -3.12 -11.95 5.76
C ALA A 130 -3.35 -13.40 6.25
N PRO A 131 -3.08 -14.42 5.42
CA PRO A 131 -3.10 -15.80 5.90
C PRO A 131 -2.08 -15.95 7.02
N GLN A 132 -2.38 -16.86 7.97
CA GLN A 132 -1.44 -17.17 9.05
C GLN A 132 -0.09 -17.59 8.45
N ASP A 133 0.97 -16.93 8.90
CA ASP A 133 2.34 -17.31 8.57
C ASP A 133 2.80 -18.41 9.53
N TRP A 134 3.03 -19.61 8.99
CA TRP A 134 3.42 -20.78 9.77
C TRP A 134 4.95 -20.84 9.99
N GLY A 135 5.71 -19.99 9.31
CA GLY A 135 7.16 -19.89 9.42
C GLY A 135 7.64 -18.86 10.45
N GLU A 136 6.78 -17.94 10.88
CA GLU A 136 7.16 -16.83 11.75
C GLU A 136 6.92 -17.04 13.26
N PRO A 137 7.69 -16.32 14.12
CA PRO A 137 8.86 -15.52 13.78
C PRO A 137 10.10 -16.40 13.61
N ALA A 138 10.70 -16.39 12.41
CA ALA A 138 11.98 -17.02 12.14
C ALA A 138 13.04 -15.96 11.77
N SER A 139 14.27 -16.17 12.25
CA SER A 139 15.39 -15.29 11.93
C SER A 139 16.59 -16.12 11.48
N PHE A 140 17.61 -15.49 10.91
CA PHE A 140 18.82 -16.21 10.54
C PHE A 140 19.46 -16.93 11.74
N SER A 141 19.45 -16.31 12.93
CA SER A 141 20.01 -16.91 14.15
C SER A 141 19.06 -17.91 14.81
N THR A 142 17.76 -17.86 14.50
CA THR A 142 16.73 -18.77 15.02
C THR A 142 15.78 -19.19 13.90
N PRO A 143 16.25 -20.04 12.96
CA PRO A 143 15.43 -20.47 11.83
C PRO A 143 14.33 -21.43 12.26
N ALA A 144 13.21 -21.44 11.54
CA ALA A 144 12.14 -22.41 11.70
C ALA A 144 12.61 -23.81 11.26
N ALA A 145 12.36 -24.82 12.10
CA ALA A 145 12.66 -26.21 11.76
C ALA A 145 11.62 -26.75 10.77
N LEU A 146 12.08 -27.35 9.67
CA LEU A 146 11.17 -28.05 8.75
C LEU A 146 10.78 -29.43 9.27
N PRO A 147 9.56 -29.92 8.95
CA PRO A 147 9.18 -31.31 9.18
C PRO A 147 10.19 -32.29 8.58
N LEU A 148 10.48 -33.39 9.29
CA LEU A 148 11.43 -34.44 8.86
C LEU A 148 10.96 -35.23 7.63
N SER A 149 9.68 -35.14 7.30
CA SER A 149 9.06 -35.83 6.17
C SER A 149 7.77 -35.11 5.76
N GLY A 150 7.35 -35.31 4.52
CA GLY A 150 6.13 -34.70 3.98
C GLY A 150 6.39 -33.37 3.29
N GLU A 151 5.32 -32.67 2.97
CA GLU A 151 5.36 -31.35 2.36
C GLU A 151 5.51 -30.28 3.44
N TRP A 152 6.21 -29.21 3.09
CA TRP A 152 6.32 -28.01 3.92
C TRP A 152 6.00 -26.81 3.05
N VAL A 153 5.50 -25.75 3.69
CA VAL A 153 5.15 -24.49 3.05
C VAL A 153 5.80 -23.36 3.83
N GLY A 154 6.33 -22.38 3.11
CA GLY A 154 6.64 -21.07 3.64
C GLY A 154 5.69 -20.06 3.01
N SER A 155 5.46 -18.94 3.69
CA SER A 155 4.59 -17.89 3.20
C SER A 155 5.26 -16.56 3.40
N LEU A 156 5.52 -15.84 2.32
CA LEU A 156 5.99 -14.47 2.45
C LEU A 156 4.80 -13.52 2.47
N SER A 157 4.76 -12.60 3.45
CA SER A 157 3.67 -11.64 3.60
C SER A 157 4.14 -10.20 3.73
N GLY A 158 3.58 -9.30 2.91
CA GLY A 158 3.84 -7.86 3.05
C GLY A 158 5.30 -7.44 2.89
N TYR A 159 5.58 -6.22 3.35
CA TYR A 159 6.90 -5.60 3.30
C TYR A 159 7.80 -6.09 4.44
N GLY A 160 9.07 -6.37 4.16
CA GLY A 160 10.09 -6.64 5.17
C GLY A 160 10.04 -8.03 5.82
N ASN A 161 9.03 -8.84 5.51
CA ASN A 161 8.95 -10.23 5.94
C ASN A 161 10.07 -11.06 5.31
N VAL A 162 10.70 -11.87 6.15
CA VAL A 162 11.80 -12.77 5.77
C VAL A 162 11.66 -14.05 6.56
N ASP A 163 11.53 -15.16 5.84
CA ASP A 163 11.50 -16.47 6.46
C ASP A 163 12.87 -17.15 6.42
N TYR A 164 13.26 -17.74 7.53
CA TYR A 164 14.47 -18.54 7.64
C TYR A 164 14.11 -19.97 8.05
N PHE A 165 14.52 -20.95 7.25
CA PHE A 165 14.27 -22.36 7.52
C PHE A 165 15.57 -23.15 7.71
N GLN A 166 15.57 -24.10 8.63
CA GLN A 166 16.66 -25.06 8.82
C GLN A 166 16.27 -26.41 8.21
N LEU A 167 17.10 -26.86 7.27
CA LEU A 167 16.96 -28.18 6.64
C LEU A 167 17.97 -29.16 7.24
N PRO A 168 17.55 -30.34 7.71
CA PRO A 168 18.48 -31.40 8.09
C PRO A 168 19.16 -31.95 6.83
N GLY A 169 20.47 -31.73 6.71
CA GLY A 169 21.28 -32.36 5.66
C GLY A 169 21.45 -33.85 5.94
N HIS A 170 21.07 -34.72 5.01
CA HIS A 170 21.43 -36.14 5.09
C HIS A 170 22.87 -36.33 4.59
N ALA A 171 23.74 -36.87 5.45
CA ALA A 171 25.05 -37.35 5.02
C ALA A 171 24.88 -38.60 4.11
N PHE A 172 25.80 -38.79 3.16
CA PHE A 172 25.95 -39.99 2.33
C PHE A 172 24.86 -40.28 1.28
N ARG A 173 24.34 -39.25 0.60
CA ARG A 173 23.66 -39.43 -0.69
C ARG A 173 24.65 -39.10 -1.82
N THR A 174 25.20 -40.15 -2.44
CA THR A 174 25.95 -40.10 -3.72
C THR A 174 25.00 -40.17 -4.89
#